data_AF-A0A2V6KP92-F1
#
_entry.id   AF-A0A2V6KP92-F1
#
_cell.length_a   1.000
_cell.length_b   1.000
_cell.length_c   1.000
_cell.angle_alpha   90.00
_cell.angle_beta   90.00
_cell.angle_gamma   90.00
#
_symmetry.space_group_name_H-M   'P 1'
#
loop_
_entity.id
_entity.type
_entity.pdbx_description
1 polymer ?
#
loop_
_entity_poly.entity_id
_entity_poly.type
_entity_poly.pdbx_seq_one_letter_code
_entity_poly.pdbx_strand_id
1 'polypeptide(L)'
;GAPVPLTTGIRFRGINDTGTRSEKFTYWDQLFDVGLRGEMGEFGDYFKTWNWEMGFRYSRNEGQDLSVGEVSQPGLRDALFDTDPHTAFNPFGGFFRQNTAAARQRVYVTLHNSGEYELPIYYATINGDLFSLPAGPVSFAIGGEYDAPRFTRDRDALNNTFNTIGSVDGQSFRVNRDIWGIYEEVRVPFTSPTWNFPGFYSFERRNRRYQFAGSRLIPSISAQ
;
A
#
# COMPACT_ATOMS: atom_id res chain seq x y z
N GLY A 1 11.67 35.42 -40.98
CA GLY A 1 11.07 34.07 -40.89
C GLY A 1 10.43 33.93 -39.54
N ALA A 2 9.22 33.38 -39.46
CA ALA A 2 8.58 33.09 -38.18
C ALA A 2 9.26 31.85 -37.53
N PRO A 3 9.63 31.90 -36.24
CA PRO A 3 10.18 30.73 -35.56
C PRO A 3 9.12 29.63 -35.50
N VAL A 4 9.46 28.44 -35.98
CA VAL A 4 8.62 27.24 -35.83
C VAL A 4 8.85 26.70 -34.40
N PRO A 5 7.80 26.50 -33.59
CA PRO A 5 7.95 25.90 -32.26
C PRO A 5 8.46 24.46 -32.37
N LEU A 6 9.72 24.23 -32.00
CA LEU A 6 10.24 22.88 -31.80
C LEU A 6 9.81 22.39 -30.42
N THR A 7 8.72 21.64 -30.36
CA THR A 7 8.41 20.82 -29.18
C THR A 7 9.14 19.50 -29.37
N THR A 8 10.42 19.44 -28.98
CA THR A 8 11.09 18.14 -28.88
C THR A 8 10.50 17.47 -27.65
N GLY A 9 9.87 16.29 -27.81
CA GLY A 9 9.46 15.45 -26.68
C GLY A 9 10.65 14.91 -25.85
N ILE A 10 11.82 15.51 -26.01
CA ILE A 10 13.08 15.16 -25.35
C ILE A 10 13.07 15.91 -24.02
N ARG A 11 12.89 15.17 -22.93
CA ARG A 11 13.15 15.69 -21.59
C ARG A 11 14.65 15.94 -21.46
N PHE A 12 15.08 17.17 -21.74
CA PHE A 12 16.46 17.57 -21.58
C PHE A 12 16.76 17.78 -20.09
N ARG A 13 17.76 17.07 -19.57
CA ARG A 13 18.30 17.30 -18.24
C ARG A 13 19.51 18.20 -18.36
N GLY A 14 19.33 19.49 -18.06
CA GLY A 14 20.41 20.48 -18.15
C GLY A 14 21.53 20.30 -17.12
N ILE A 15 21.23 19.73 -15.95
CA ILE A 15 22.18 19.58 -14.84
C ILE A 15 22.50 18.09 -14.66
N ASN A 16 23.63 17.62 -15.19
CA ASN A 16 23.93 16.18 -15.31
C ASN A 16 25.36 15.72 -14.97
N ASP A 17 26.13 16.50 -14.23
CA ASP A 17 27.51 16.21 -13.85
C ASP A 17 27.71 14.88 -13.09
N THR A 18 26.68 14.43 -12.37
CA THR A 18 26.70 13.20 -11.56
C THR A 18 26.30 11.93 -12.32
N GLY A 19 26.06 12.00 -13.63
CA GLY A 19 25.56 10.86 -14.41
C GLY A 19 24.07 10.61 -14.17
N THR A 20 23.55 9.42 -14.48
CA THR A 20 22.11 9.11 -14.34
C THR A 20 21.65 9.22 -12.87
N ARG A 21 20.44 9.75 -12.65
CA ARG A 21 19.78 9.62 -11.35
C ARG A 21 19.39 8.18 -11.11
N SER A 22 19.41 7.77 -9.87
CA SER A 22 19.01 6.44 -9.45
C SER A 22 18.26 6.52 -8.14
N GLU A 23 17.21 5.74 -8.00
CA GLU A 23 16.52 5.52 -6.74
C GLU A 23 16.91 4.14 -6.22
N LYS A 24 17.24 4.07 -4.92
CA LYS A 24 17.47 2.80 -4.24
C LYS A 24 16.37 2.59 -3.21
N PHE A 25 15.56 1.58 -3.46
CA PHE A 25 14.54 1.12 -2.53
C PHE A 25 15.07 -0.05 -1.69
N THR A 26 14.91 0.04 -0.37
CA THR A 26 15.17 -1.05 0.57
C THR A 26 13.89 -1.31 1.36
N TYR A 27 13.45 -2.56 1.42
CA TYR A 27 12.24 -2.95 2.13
C TYR A 27 12.53 -3.95 3.23
N TRP A 28 11.80 -3.83 4.33
CA TRP A 28 11.76 -4.82 5.41
C TRP A 28 10.32 -5.23 5.64
N ASP A 29 10.08 -6.53 5.53
CA ASP A 29 8.74 -7.12 5.64
C ASP A 29 8.65 -8.00 6.88
N GLN A 30 7.56 -7.82 7.62
CA GLN A 30 7.20 -8.63 8.77
C GLN A 30 5.76 -9.12 8.60
N LEU A 31 5.55 -10.40 8.87
CA LEU A 31 4.24 -11.02 8.88
C LEU A 31 4.10 -11.90 10.12
N PHE A 32 3.02 -11.69 10.85
CA PHE A 32 2.61 -12.50 11.98
C PHE A 32 1.16 -12.93 11.78
N ASP A 33 0.87 -14.21 12.02
CA ASP A 33 -0.46 -14.78 11.85
C ASP A 33 -0.69 -15.80 12.96
N VAL A 34 -1.79 -15.63 13.68
CA VAL A 34 -2.23 -16.54 14.74
C VAL A 34 -3.74 -16.66 14.71
N GLY A 35 -4.23 -17.88 14.91
CA GLY A 35 -5.66 -18.15 14.94
C GLY A 35 -6.00 -19.32 15.82
N LEU A 36 -7.26 -19.35 16.22
CA LEU A 36 -7.90 -20.45 16.94
C LEU A 36 -9.08 -20.93 16.12
N ARG A 37 -9.31 -22.23 16.17
CA ARG A 37 -10.49 -22.85 15.59
C ARG A 37 -10.98 -23.96 16.50
N GLY A 38 -12.27 -24.25 16.43
CA GLY A 38 -12.85 -25.34 17.19
C GLY A 38 -14.24 -25.72 16.71
N GLU A 39 -14.72 -26.81 17.28
CA GLU A 39 -16.08 -27.30 17.11
C GLU A 39 -16.90 -26.84 18.31
N MET A 40 -18.12 -26.34 18.07
CA MET A 40 -19.02 -25.92 19.15
C MET A 40 -19.73 -27.09 19.84
N GLY A 41 -19.50 -28.33 19.38
CA GLY A 41 -20.05 -29.54 20.01
C GLY A 41 -19.68 -29.68 21.49
N GLU A 42 -18.58 -29.05 21.93
CA GLU A 42 -18.16 -28.96 23.34
C GLU A 42 -19.14 -28.16 24.21
N PHE A 43 -19.93 -27.25 23.61
CA PHE A 43 -20.92 -26.41 24.30
C PHE A 43 -22.33 -26.99 24.28
N GLY A 44 -22.55 -28.11 23.58
CA GLY A 44 -23.81 -28.85 23.60
C GLY A 44 -24.10 -29.60 22.30
N ASP A 45 -24.92 -30.65 22.43
CA ASP A 45 -25.27 -31.56 21.34
C ASP A 45 -25.92 -30.86 20.13
N TYR A 46 -26.61 -29.74 20.36
CA TYR A 46 -27.25 -28.94 19.32
C TYR A 46 -26.24 -28.26 18.36
N PHE A 47 -25.00 -28.05 18.79
CA PHE A 47 -23.96 -27.34 18.03
C PHE A 47 -22.87 -28.28 17.50
N LYS A 48 -23.11 -29.60 17.48
CA LYS A 48 -22.14 -30.61 17.03
C LYS A 48 -21.59 -30.38 15.62
N THR A 49 -22.36 -29.76 14.74
CA THR A 49 -21.96 -29.47 13.36
C THR A 49 -21.39 -28.07 13.18
N TRP A 50 -21.40 -27.25 14.24
CA TRP A 50 -20.98 -25.86 14.16
C TRP A 50 -19.49 -25.76 14.45
N ASN A 51 -18.81 -25.04 13.58
CA ASN A 51 -17.39 -24.74 13.65
C ASN A 51 -17.23 -23.23 13.83
N TRP A 52 -16.21 -22.84 14.57
CA TRP A 52 -15.78 -21.46 14.66
C TRP A 52 -14.30 -21.34 14.34
N GLU A 53 -13.92 -20.22 13.76
CA GLU A 53 -12.54 -19.82 13.59
C GLU A 53 -12.44 -18.31 13.86
N MET A 54 -11.40 -17.92 14.58
CA MET A 54 -11.03 -16.51 14.72
C MET A 54 -9.53 -16.38 14.57
N GLY A 55 -9.08 -15.26 14.04
CA GLY A 55 -7.67 -15.04 13.84
C GLY A 55 -7.30 -13.57 13.86
N PHE A 56 -6.00 -13.37 14.03
CA PHE A 56 -5.34 -12.10 13.96
C PHE A 56 -4.13 -12.22 13.04
N ARG A 57 -4.07 -11.33 12.05
CA ARG A 57 -2.92 -11.18 11.16
C ARG A 57 -2.38 -9.77 11.29
N TYR A 58 -1.07 -9.67 11.40
CA TYR A 58 -0.34 -8.42 11.37
C TYR A 58 0.70 -8.46 10.27
N SER A 59 0.63 -7.51 9.34
CA SER A 59 1.66 -7.30 8.33
C SER A 59 2.23 -5.91 8.48
N ARG A 60 3.56 -5.79 8.38
CA ARG A 60 4.27 -4.52 8.34
C ARG A 60 5.28 -4.52 7.22
N ASN A 61 5.28 -3.47 6.42
CA ASN A 61 6.27 -3.18 5.40
C ASN A 61 6.88 -1.82 5.70
N GLU A 62 8.19 -1.79 5.87
CA GLU A 62 8.97 -0.56 5.98
C GLU A 62 9.80 -0.39 4.72
N GLY A 63 9.83 0.83 4.18
CA GLY A 63 10.56 1.18 2.98
C GLY A 63 11.47 2.37 3.22
N GLN A 64 12.70 2.29 2.73
CA GLN A 64 13.59 3.44 2.54
C GLN A 64 13.84 3.66 1.06
N ASP A 65 13.78 4.92 0.64
CA ASP A 65 14.02 5.40 -0.72
C ASP A 65 15.13 6.45 -0.68
N LEU A 66 16.26 6.10 -1.30
CA LEU A 66 17.39 6.99 -1.51
C LEU A 66 17.40 7.47 -2.96
N SER A 67 17.05 8.73 -3.18
CA SER A 67 17.12 9.36 -4.52
C SER A 67 18.48 10.03 -4.70
N VAL A 68 19.32 9.46 -5.56
CA VAL A 68 20.71 9.88 -5.77
C VAL A 68 20.84 10.73 -7.04
N GLY A 69 21.59 11.82 -6.93
CA GLY A 69 21.83 12.74 -8.05
C GLY A 69 20.74 13.78 -8.23
N GLU A 70 19.96 14.02 -7.17
CA GLU A 70 19.01 15.11 -7.10
C GLU A 70 19.72 16.43 -6.85
N VAL A 71 19.04 17.53 -7.20
CA VAL A 71 19.61 18.87 -7.11
C VAL A 71 18.87 19.66 -6.04
N SER A 72 19.63 20.24 -5.12
CA SER A 72 19.12 21.22 -4.16
C SER A 72 18.93 22.56 -4.84
N GLN A 73 17.70 23.09 -4.87
CA GLN A 73 17.43 24.44 -5.36
C GLN A 73 18.24 25.52 -4.60
N PRO A 74 18.25 25.57 -3.26
CA PRO A 74 19.06 26.54 -2.54
C PRO A 74 20.56 26.31 -2.76
N GLY A 75 21.02 25.06 -2.75
CA GLY A 75 22.43 24.74 -3.00
C GLY A 75 22.90 25.13 -4.39
N LEU A 76 22.07 24.89 -5.42
CA LEU A 76 22.30 25.35 -6.78
C LEU A 76 22.34 26.87 -6.86
N ARG A 77 21.35 27.55 -6.26
CA ARG A 77 21.28 29.01 -6.26
C ARG A 77 22.54 29.63 -5.66
N ASP A 78 22.96 29.14 -4.50
CA ASP A 78 24.13 29.66 -3.80
C ASP A 78 25.43 29.38 -4.57
N ALA A 79 25.52 28.25 -5.28
CA ALA A 79 26.68 27.91 -6.09
C ALA A 79 26.72 28.67 -7.44
N LEU A 80 25.57 29.08 -7.96
CA LEU A 80 25.47 29.95 -9.15
C LEU A 80 25.85 31.40 -8.83
N PHE A 81 25.63 31.86 -7.60
CA PHE A 81 26.02 33.20 -7.15
C PHE A 81 27.47 33.28 -6.66
N ASP A 82 28.17 32.15 -6.56
CA ASP A 82 29.56 32.11 -6.14
C ASP A 82 30.49 32.58 -7.26
N THR A 83 31.45 33.44 -6.92
CA THR A 83 32.45 33.97 -7.85
C THR A 83 33.78 33.24 -7.80
N ASP A 84 34.00 32.36 -6.81
CA ASP A 84 35.21 31.57 -6.72
C ASP A 84 35.18 30.41 -7.75
N PRO A 85 36.09 30.38 -8.74
CA PRO A 85 36.09 29.34 -9.77
C PRO A 85 36.33 27.91 -9.22
N HIS A 86 36.81 27.77 -7.98
CA HIS A 86 36.98 26.45 -7.35
C HIS A 86 35.68 25.87 -6.78
N THR A 87 34.68 26.71 -6.49
CA THR A 87 33.45 26.33 -5.77
C THR A 87 32.17 26.76 -6.47
N ALA A 88 32.26 27.65 -7.46
CA ALA A 88 31.17 28.08 -8.32
C ALA A 88 30.67 26.97 -9.25
N PHE A 89 29.36 26.95 -9.48
CA PHE A 89 28.71 25.98 -10.34
C PHE A 89 28.47 26.56 -11.74
N ASN A 90 29.01 25.89 -12.76
CA ASN A 90 28.74 26.18 -14.16
C ASN A 90 27.55 25.33 -14.65
N PRO A 91 26.37 25.94 -14.91
CA PRO A 91 25.17 25.22 -15.34
C PRO A 91 25.26 24.65 -16.76
N PHE A 92 26.25 25.07 -17.56
CA PHE A 92 26.53 24.53 -18.91
C PHE A 92 27.69 23.53 -18.92
N GLY A 93 28.40 23.40 -17.80
CA GLY A 93 29.56 22.52 -17.67
C GLY A 93 29.20 21.03 -17.53
N GLY A 94 27.93 20.71 -17.24
CA GLY A 94 27.50 19.36 -16.88
C GLY A 94 27.68 18.31 -17.96
N PHE A 95 27.37 18.64 -19.22
CA PHE A 95 27.56 17.72 -20.35
C PHE A 95 29.02 17.32 -20.52
N PHE A 96 29.94 18.22 -20.18
CA PHE A 96 31.38 18.03 -20.26
C PHE A 96 32.01 17.63 -18.92
N ARG A 97 31.20 17.46 -17.86
CA ARG A 97 31.62 17.13 -16.48
C ARG A 97 32.71 18.06 -15.93
N GLN A 98 32.58 19.37 -16.21
CA GLN A 98 33.61 20.37 -15.91
C GLN A 98 33.51 21.00 -14.52
N ASN A 99 32.39 20.84 -13.81
CA ASN A 99 32.27 21.37 -12.45
C ASN A 99 33.25 20.69 -11.50
N THR A 100 33.81 21.43 -10.54
CA THR A 100 34.69 20.86 -9.52
C THR A 100 33.92 19.93 -8.57
N ALA A 101 34.63 19.07 -7.84
CA ALA A 101 34.00 18.23 -6.82
C ALA A 101 33.30 19.07 -5.74
N ALA A 102 33.90 20.20 -5.34
CA ALA A 102 33.33 21.11 -4.35
C ALA A 102 32.04 21.77 -4.84
N ALA A 103 32.02 22.25 -6.09
CA ALA A 103 30.80 22.81 -6.69
C ALA A 103 29.68 21.76 -6.77
N ARG A 104 30.00 20.51 -7.17
CA ARG A 104 29.02 19.42 -7.23
C ARG A 104 28.45 19.06 -5.86
N GLN A 105 29.27 19.00 -4.80
CA GLN A 105 28.81 18.63 -3.45
C GLN A 105 27.85 19.66 -2.84
N ARG A 106 27.92 20.92 -3.27
CA ARG A 106 26.96 21.97 -2.84
C ARG A 106 25.61 21.86 -3.54
N VAL A 107 25.59 21.31 -4.76
CA VAL A 107 24.40 21.29 -5.63
C VAL A 107 23.68 19.95 -5.57
N TYR A 108 24.42 18.85 -5.64
CA TYR A 108 23.86 17.51 -5.70
C TYR A 108 23.69 16.90 -4.32
N VAL A 109 22.52 16.35 -4.08
CA VAL A 109 22.14 15.74 -2.81
C VAL A 109 21.62 14.32 -3.03
N THR A 110 21.68 13.53 -1.96
CA THR A 110 20.93 12.28 -1.85
C THR A 110 19.75 12.53 -0.94
N LEU A 111 18.54 12.41 -1.46
CA LEU A 111 17.32 12.58 -0.68
C LEU A 111 17.02 11.29 0.08
N HIS A 112 16.64 11.42 1.35
CA HIS A 112 16.27 10.29 2.20
C HIS A 112 14.78 10.35 2.48
N ASN A 113 14.01 9.46 1.85
CA ASN A 113 12.60 9.29 2.14
C ASN A 113 12.40 7.92 2.82
N SER A 114 11.39 7.83 3.69
CA SER A 114 10.94 6.57 4.27
C SER A 114 9.43 6.45 4.23
N GLY A 115 8.95 5.22 4.29
CA GLY A 115 7.54 4.91 4.41
C GLY A 115 7.33 3.66 5.24
N GLU A 116 6.17 3.59 5.87
CA GLU A 116 5.76 2.42 6.64
C GLU A 116 4.29 2.15 6.36
N TYR A 117 3.97 0.88 6.16
CA TYR A 117 2.62 0.37 6.02
C TYR A 117 2.41 -0.74 7.05
N GLU A 118 1.39 -0.58 7.90
CA GLU A 118 0.96 -1.61 8.84
C GLU A 118 -0.48 -2.03 8.53
N LEU A 119 -0.76 -3.33 8.63
CA LEU A 119 -2.06 -3.91 8.38
C LEU A 119 -2.37 -4.99 9.44
N PRO A 120 -2.93 -4.59 10.59
CA PRO A 120 -3.64 -5.48 11.49
C PRO A 120 -5.01 -5.85 10.92
N ILE A 121 -5.32 -7.14 10.93
CA ILE A 121 -6.58 -7.75 10.51
C ILE A 121 -7.06 -8.67 11.62
N TYR A 122 -8.32 -8.50 12.02
CA TYR A 122 -9.02 -9.42 12.91
C TYR A 122 -10.18 -10.03 12.14
N TYR A 123 -10.38 -11.34 12.28
CA TYR A 123 -11.53 -11.98 11.68
C TYR A 123 -12.13 -13.02 12.63
N ALA A 124 -13.43 -13.25 12.45
CA ALA A 124 -14.14 -14.35 13.10
C ALA A 124 -15.20 -14.90 12.14
N THR A 125 -15.37 -16.21 12.14
CA THR A 125 -16.37 -16.91 11.36
C THR A 125 -16.99 -18.04 12.16
N ILE A 126 -18.27 -18.27 11.93
CA ILE A 126 -19.05 -19.37 12.47
C ILE A 126 -19.80 -20.00 11.29
N ASN A 127 -19.74 -21.31 11.17
CA ASN A 127 -20.45 -22.05 10.14
C ASN A 127 -20.94 -23.39 10.67
N GLY A 128 -21.97 -23.95 10.07
CA GLY A 128 -22.48 -25.26 10.46
C GLY A 128 -23.81 -25.59 9.82
N ASP A 129 -24.39 -26.70 10.26
CA ASP A 129 -25.71 -27.16 9.79
C ASP A 129 -26.81 -26.66 10.73
N LEU A 130 -27.88 -26.13 10.14
CA LEU A 130 -29.08 -25.69 10.87
C LEU A 130 -30.02 -26.86 11.12
N PHE A 131 -30.33 -27.63 10.07
CA PHE A 131 -31.18 -28.82 10.13
C PHE A 131 -31.02 -29.66 8.85
N SER A 132 -31.44 -30.92 8.92
CA SER A 132 -31.32 -31.87 7.80
C SER A 132 -32.61 -31.93 6.97
N LEU A 133 -32.47 -31.84 5.64
CA LEU A 133 -33.52 -32.18 4.67
C LEU A 133 -33.22 -33.54 4.03
N PRO A 134 -34.22 -34.21 3.40
CA PRO A 134 -33.97 -35.42 2.62
C PRO A 134 -32.89 -35.25 1.53
N ALA A 135 -32.76 -34.03 1.01
CA ALA A 135 -31.77 -33.67 0.00
C ALA A 135 -30.38 -33.33 0.57
N GLY A 136 -30.19 -33.31 1.90
CA GLY A 136 -28.96 -32.91 2.58
C GLY A 136 -29.18 -31.82 3.64
N PRO A 137 -28.14 -31.42 4.39
CA PRO A 137 -28.27 -30.39 5.41
C PRO A 137 -28.46 -28.99 4.81
N VAL A 138 -29.30 -28.19 5.47
CA VAL A 138 -29.32 -26.74 5.30
C VAL A 138 -28.20 -26.18 6.17
N SER A 139 -27.24 -25.50 5.55
CA SER A 139 -26.03 -25.01 6.23
C SER A 139 -25.93 -23.50 6.14
N PHE A 140 -25.20 -22.89 7.06
CA PHE A 140 -24.93 -21.46 7.07
C PHE A 140 -23.45 -21.17 7.32
N ALA A 141 -23.03 -19.96 6.96
CA ALA A 141 -21.79 -19.36 7.40
C ALA A 141 -22.03 -17.87 7.65
N ILE A 142 -21.55 -17.35 8.77
CA ILE A 142 -21.53 -15.93 9.10
C ILE A 142 -20.15 -15.57 9.58
N GLY A 143 -19.64 -14.41 9.17
CA GLY A 143 -18.36 -13.94 9.66
C GLY A 143 -18.18 -12.46 9.46
N GLY A 144 -17.15 -11.93 10.11
CA GLY A 144 -16.77 -10.54 10.00
C GLY A 144 -15.26 -10.36 10.03
N GLU A 145 -14.84 -9.24 9.49
CA GLU A 145 -13.44 -8.81 9.44
C GLU A 145 -13.32 -7.34 9.84
N TYR A 146 -12.22 -7.02 10.51
CA TYR A 146 -11.81 -5.67 10.86
C TYR A 146 -10.37 -5.45 10.39
N ASP A 147 -10.21 -4.57 9.41
CA ASP A 147 -8.90 -4.17 8.89
C ASP A 147 -8.59 -2.75 9.35
N ALA A 148 -7.39 -2.56 9.90
CA ALA A 148 -6.95 -1.24 10.35
C ALA A 148 -5.63 -0.81 9.68
N PRO A 149 -5.60 -0.62 8.34
CA PRO A 149 -4.42 -0.14 7.63
C PRO A 149 -3.93 1.21 8.17
N ARG A 150 -2.62 1.32 8.33
CA ARG A 150 -1.90 2.54 8.72
C ARG A 150 -0.79 2.76 7.71
N PHE A 151 -0.65 3.97 7.22
CA PHE A 151 0.39 4.34 6.27
C PHE A 151 1.03 5.64 6.70
N THR A 152 2.36 5.66 6.76
CA THR A 152 3.15 6.87 6.95
C THR A 152 4.14 7.02 5.82
N ARG A 153 4.37 8.27 5.43
CA ARG A 153 5.44 8.62 4.52
C ARG A 153 6.16 9.83 5.06
N ASP A 154 7.45 9.66 5.31
CA ASP A 154 8.36 10.71 5.73
C ASP A 154 9.26 11.09 4.56
N ARG A 155 9.19 12.35 4.18
CA ARG A 155 9.97 12.90 3.06
C ARG A 155 11.23 13.58 3.58
N ASP A 156 12.26 13.61 2.74
CA ASP A 156 13.43 14.46 2.99
C ASP A 156 13.00 15.92 3.22
N ALA A 157 13.68 16.65 4.10
CA ALA A 157 13.36 18.04 4.40
C ALA A 157 13.36 18.93 3.14
N LEU A 158 14.23 18.61 2.17
CA LEU A 158 14.30 19.35 0.91
C LEU A 158 13.08 19.10 0.02
N ASN A 159 12.55 17.87 0.02
CA ASN A 159 11.30 17.50 -0.67
C ASN A 159 10.08 18.12 0.02
N ASN A 160 10.07 18.15 1.35
CA ASN A 160 9.00 18.74 2.17
C ASN A 160 8.83 20.23 1.91
N THR A 161 9.94 20.93 1.62
CA THR A 161 9.97 22.36 1.37
C THR A 161 9.91 22.73 -0.11
N PHE A 162 9.64 21.75 -0.99
CA PHE A 162 9.54 21.93 -2.44
C PHE A 162 10.79 22.55 -3.08
N ASN A 163 11.95 22.19 -2.55
CA ASN A 163 13.24 22.78 -2.90
C ASN A 163 14.15 21.80 -3.64
N THR A 164 13.59 20.78 -4.30
CA THR A 164 14.38 19.87 -5.12
C THR A 164 14.15 20.12 -6.60
N ILE A 165 15.14 19.76 -7.42
CA ILE A 165 14.98 19.66 -8.87
C ILE A 165 15.29 18.22 -9.21
N GLY A 166 14.26 17.49 -9.63
CA GLY A 166 14.41 16.14 -10.17
C GLY A 166 13.74 15.02 -9.41
N SER A 167 13.41 15.26 -8.14
CA SER A 167 12.49 14.43 -7.39
C SER A 167 11.07 14.97 -7.53
N VAL A 168 10.09 14.16 -7.12
CA VAL A 168 8.72 14.63 -6.96
C VAL A 168 8.57 15.14 -5.53
N ASP A 169 8.61 16.46 -5.38
CA ASP A 169 8.39 17.12 -4.10
C ASP A 169 7.03 16.76 -3.50
N GLY A 170 6.92 16.90 -2.18
CA GLY A 170 5.70 16.61 -1.46
C GLY A 170 5.94 16.52 0.03
N GLN A 171 4.86 16.71 0.79
CA GLN A 171 4.93 16.74 2.23
C GLN A 171 4.87 15.33 2.83
N SER A 172 5.43 15.18 4.02
CA SER A 172 5.23 14.02 4.87
C SER A 172 3.75 13.92 5.28
N PHE A 173 3.23 12.70 5.36
CA PHE A 173 1.84 12.48 5.72
C PHE A 173 1.62 11.14 6.41
N ARG A 174 0.50 11.04 7.12
CA ARG A 174 -0.01 9.84 7.76
C ARG A 174 -1.46 9.62 7.39
N VAL A 175 -1.80 8.40 7.00
CA VAL A 175 -3.16 7.99 6.67
C VAL A 175 -3.52 6.76 7.47
N ASN A 176 -4.60 6.87 8.24
CA ASN A 176 -5.16 5.74 8.96
C ASN A 176 -6.56 5.46 8.44
N ARG A 177 -6.91 4.18 8.26
CA ARG A 177 -8.27 3.79 7.90
C ARG A 177 -8.72 2.58 8.71
N ASP A 178 -9.97 2.61 9.13
CA ASP A 178 -10.64 1.49 9.79
C ASP A 178 -11.72 0.96 8.86
N ILE A 179 -11.75 -0.35 8.63
CA ILE A 179 -12.64 -1.03 7.68
C ILE A 179 -13.34 -2.18 8.39
N TRP A 180 -14.66 -2.26 8.24
CA TRP A 180 -15.47 -3.34 8.81
C TRP A 180 -16.22 -4.08 7.70
N GLY A 181 -16.05 -5.39 7.64
CA GLY A 181 -16.75 -6.28 6.73
C GLY A 181 -17.59 -7.29 7.51
N ILE A 182 -18.81 -7.57 7.01
CA ILE A 182 -19.63 -8.68 7.49
C ILE A 182 -20.17 -9.45 6.29
N TYR A 183 -20.23 -10.77 6.41
CA TYR A 183 -20.82 -11.64 5.41
C TYR A 183 -21.71 -12.69 6.06
N GLU A 184 -22.73 -13.09 5.31
CA GLU A 184 -23.61 -14.20 5.63
C GLU A 184 -23.88 -15.03 4.37
N GLU A 185 -23.93 -16.35 4.53
CA GLU A 185 -24.26 -17.31 3.48
C GLU A 185 -25.18 -18.37 4.05
N VAL A 186 -26.19 -18.75 3.26
CA VAL A 186 -27.06 -19.90 3.54
C VAL A 186 -27.11 -20.80 2.31
N ARG A 187 -26.96 -22.10 2.55
CA ARG A 187 -27.07 -23.16 1.57
C ARG A 187 -28.33 -23.98 1.85
N VAL A 188 -29.19 -24.10 0.84
CA VAL A 188 -30.39 -24.95 0.91
C VAL A 188 -30.32 -25.99 -0.21
N PRO A 189 -30.21 -27.30 0.10
CA PRO A 189 -30.28 -28.36 -0.89
C PRO A 189 -31.74 -28.71 -1.18
N PHE A 190 -32.11 -28.81 -2.47
CA PHE A 190 -33.49 -29.11 -2.89
C PHE A 190 -33.65 -30.51 -3.49
N THR A 191 -32.63 -31.03 -4.17
CA THR A 191 -32.61 -32.42 -4.66
C THR A 191 -31.24 -33.06 -4.40
N SER A 192 -31.24 -34.37 -4.18
CA SER A 192 -30.01 -35.17 -3.99
C SER A 192 -30.04 -36.42 -4.87
N PRO A 193 -28.88 -37.03 -5.16
CA PRO A 193 -28.79 -38.31 -5.87
C PRO A 193 -29.52 -39.47 -5.16
N THR A 194 -29.81 -39.33 -3.87
CA THR A 194 -30.56 -40.31 -3.06
C THR A 194 -32.08 -40.07 -3.09
N TRP A 195 -32.54 -38.96 -3.67
CA TRP A 195 -33.95 -38.59 -3.76
C TRP A 195 -34.39 -38.63 -5.22
N ASN A 196 -35.26 -39.59 -5.55
CA ASN A 196 -35.68 -39.88 -6.93
C ASN A 196 -36.72 -38.85 -7.43
N PHE A 197 -36.27 -37.61 -7.66
CA PHE A 197 -37.10 -36.55 -8.24
C PHE A 197 -36.96 -36.57 -9.77
N PRO A 198 -38.04 -36.80 -10.54
CA PRO A 198 -37.95 -36.85 -12.00
C PRO A 198 -37.46 -35.51 -12.57
N GLY A 199 -36.31 -35.51 -13.26
CA GLY A 199 -35.80 -34.36 -14.02
C GLY A 199 -34.63 -33.57 -13.42
N PHE A 200 -34.16 -33.87 -12.19
CA PHE A 200 -33.00 -33.18 -11.59
C PHE A 200 -32.10 -34.15 -10.81
N TYR A 201 -30.79 -34.15 -11.12
CA TYR A 201 -29.78 -34.99 -10.45
C TYR A 201 -29.30 -34.40 -9.12
N SER A 202 -29.10 -33.07 -9.08
CA SER A 202 -28.92 -32.28 -7.85
C SER A 202 -29.18 -30.80 -8.15
N PHE A 203 -29.81 -30.07 -7.22
CA PHE A 203 -30.05 -28.63 -7.31
C PHE A 203 -29.81 -27.98 -5.94
N GLU A 204 -28.83 -27.08 -5.89
CA GLU A 204 -28.46 -26.28 -4.72
C GLU A 204 -28.73 -24.81 -5.01
N ARG A 205 -29.32 -24.10 -4.05
CA ARG A 205 -29.31 -22.63 -4.04
C ARG A 205 -28.42 -22.14 -2.91
N ARG A 206 -27.50 -21.25 -3.27
CA ARG A 206 -26.66 -20.50 -2.35
C ARG A 206 -27.05 -19.04 -2.42
N ASN A 207 -27.35 -18.44 -1.27
CA ASN A 207 -27.53 -17.00 -1.18
C ASN A 207 -26.40 -16.44 -0.34
N ARG A 208 -25.68 -15.45 -0.87
CA ARG A 208 -24.56 -14.79 -0.20
C ARG A 208 -24.78 -13.29 -0.17
N ARG A 209 -24.60 -12.69 1.00
CA ARG A 209 -24.64 -11.24 1.17
C ARG A 209 -23.32 -10.76 1.76
N TYR A 210 -22.66 -9.85 1.06
CA TYR A 210 -21.54 -9.09 1.59
C TYR A 210 -22.04 -7.69 1.91
N GLN A 211 -21.79 -7.23 3.13
CA GLN A 211 -22.10 -5.88 3.52
C GLN A 211 -20.85 -5.20 4.07
N PHE A 212 -20.48 -4.10 3.43
CA PHE A 212 -19.53 -3.17 3.99
C PHE A 212 -20.21 -2.43 5.15
N ALA A 213 -19.76 -2.70 6.37
CA ALA A 213 -20.37 -2.17 7.58
C ALA A 213 -19.90 -0.74 7.89
N GLY A 214 -18.75 -0.33 7.33
CA GLY A 214 -18.30 1.06 7.34
C GLY A 214 -16.82 1.22 7.09
N SER A 215 -16.41 2.44 6.76
CA SER A 215 -15.01 2.84 6.92
C SER A 215 -14.85 4.27 7.39
N ARG A 216 -13.80 4.48 8.17
CA ARG A 216 -13.38 5.80 8.64
C ARG A 216 -11.97 6.08 8.13
N LEU A 217 -11.81 7.17 7.39
CA LEU A 217 -10.49 7.67 6.96
C LEU A 217 -10.06 8.82 7.89
N ILE A 218 -8.83 8.76 8.37
CA ILE A 218 -8.23 9.81 9.20
C ILE A 218 -6.94 10.25 8.51
N PRO A 219 -7.00 11.32 7.70
CA PRO A 219 -5.80 11.90 7.10
C PRO A 219 -5.11 12.83 8.10
N SER A 220 -3.78 12.86 8.05
CA SER A 220 -2.96 13.84 8.75
C SER A 220 -1.81 14.25 7.83
N ILE A 221 -1.61 15.56 7.67
CA ILE A 221 -0.47 16.14 6.96
C ILE A 221 0.37 16.88 7.99
N SER A 222 1.68 16.60 8.03
CA SER A 222 2.60 17.41 8.83
C SER A 222 3.28 18.41 7.91
N ALA A 223 2.91 19.69 8.02
CA ALA A 223 3.72 20.77 7.49
C ALA A 223 4.73 21.16 8.59
N GLN A 224 6.02 21.02 8.32
CA GLN A 224 7.09 21.60 9.14
C GLN A 224 7.42 23.01 8.62
#